data_AF-A0A919TLX7-F1
#
_entry.id   AF-A0A919TLX7-F1
#
_cell.length_a   1.000
_cell.length_b   1.000
_cell.length_c   1.000
_cell.angle_alpha   90.00
_cell.angle_beta   90.00
_cell.angle_gamma   90.00
#
_symmetry.space_group_name_H-M   'P 1'
#
loop_
_entity.id
_entity.type
_entity.pdbx_description
1 polymer ?
#
loop_
_entity_poly.entity_id
_entity_poly.type
_entity_poly.pdbx_seq_one_letter_code
_entity_poly.pdbx_strand_id
1 'polypeptide(L)'
;MRKFLLWLATMWVGMITFVVVFTTLIGASSGAGTFLGSLVLWLFALAGGIALSAPAFLNPPDDNGGVWYFRLPLPLWMFLMMMKLMSWIGFQVLLGAWILIFKVRDDRQNKRLPAFSNGAQQPGAQQPPFAQQPPVAQQPPFAQQPQFAPGPQPGAGPQPPPAGPPASWQADPTGRFRHRWWDGARWTDRVANGTTQTTDPL
;
A
#
# COMPACT_ATOMS: atom_id res chain seq x y z
N MET A 1 -27.48 -31.55 -28.10
CA MET A 1 -26.15 -30.88 -28.20
C MET A 1 -26.16 -29.42 -27.76
N ARG A 2 -27.04 -28.53 -28.25
CA ARG A 2 -27.06 -27.09 -27.86
C ARG A 2 -27.08 -26.81 -26.35
N LYS A 3 -27.84 -27.58 -25.58
CA LYS A 3 -27.94 -27.44 -24.11
C LYS A 3 -26.65 -27.79 -23.36
N PHE A 4 -25.88 -28.76 -23.89
CA PHE A 4 -24.57 -29.13 -23.33
C PHE A 4 -23.52 -28.04 -23.60
N LEU A 5 -23.55 -27.43 -24.78
CA LEU A 5 -22.68 -26.30 -25.12
C LEU A 5 -22.94 -25.09 -24.22
N LEU A 6 -24.20 -24.81 -23.85
CA LEU A 6 -24.54 -23.73 -22.93
C LEU A 6 -24.02 -23.98 -21.51
N TRP A 7 -24.13 -25.23 -21.04
CA TRP A 7 -23.59 -25.66 -19.76
C TRP A 7 -22.06 -25.58 -19.73
N LEU A 8 -21.42 -26.03 -20.81
CA LEU A 8 -19.96 -25.92 -20.96
C LEU A 8 -19.51 -24.46 -20.97
N ALA A 9 -20.23 -23.57 -21.66
CA ALA A 9 -19.93 -22.14 -21.73
C ALA A 9 -20.04 -21.46 -20.35
N THR A 10 -21.10 -21.73 -19.59
CA THR A 10 -21.25 -21.18 -18.22
C THR A 10 -20.18 -21.70 -17.26
N MET A 11 -19.79 -22.97 -17.39
CA MET A 11 -18.68 -23.53 -16.62
C MET A 11 -17.33 -22.89 -17.02
N TRP A 12 -17.11 -22.65 -18.32
CA TRP A 12 -15.91 -21.98 -18.84
C TRP A 12 -15.78 -20.53 -18.33
N VAL A 13 -16.88 -19.77 -18.34
CA VAL A 13 -16.92 -18.40 -17.81
C VAL A 13 -16.59 -18.39 -16.32
N GLY A 14 -17.13 -19.34 -15.54
CA GLY A 14 -16.80 -19.49 -14.13
C GLY A 14 -15.31 -19.78 -13.89
N MET A 15 -14.72 -20.66 -14.71
CA MET A 15 -13.30 -21.00 -14.62
C MET A 15 -12.39 -19.82 -14.96
N ILE A 16 -12.67 -19.07 -16.05
CA ILE A 16 -11.88 -17.87 -16.37
C ILE A 16 -12.00 -16.83 -15.26
N THR A 17 -13.22 -16.59 -14.76
CA THR A 17 -13.44 -15.61 -13.70
C THR A 17 -12.61 -15.95 -12.46
N PHE A 18 -12.59 -17.23 -12.08
CA PHE A 18 -11.76 -17.71 -10.97
C PHE A 18 -10.26 -17.51 -11.23
N VAL A 19 -9.76 -17.88 -12.42
CA VAL A 19 -8.36 -17.72 -12.81
C VAL A 19 -7.94 -16.25 -12.80
N VAL A 20 -8.75 -15.34 -13.34
CA VAL A 20 -8.44 -13.90 -13.33
C VAL A 20 -8.38 -13.41 -11.90
N VAL A 21 -9.42 -13.64 -11.08
CA VAL A 21 -9.48 -13.18 -9.68
C VAL A 21 -8.28 -13.70 -8.89
N PHE A 22 -7.92 -14.98 -9.07
CA PHE A 22 -6.77 -15.59 -8.42
C PHE A 22 -5.45 -14.96 -8.90
N THR A 23 -5.34 -14.66 -10.20
CA THR A 23 -4.15 -14.03 -10.79
C THR A 23 -4.01 -12.57 -10.37
N THR A 24 -5.09 -11.79 -10.24
CA THR A 24 -5.03 -10.43 -9.67
C THR A 24 -4.66 -10.47 -8.19
N LEU A 25 -5.16 -11.44 -7.42
CA LEU A 25 -4.83 -11.60 -6.00
C LEU A 25 -3.34 -11.94 -5.79
N ILE A 26 -2.77 -12.79 -6.64
CA ILE A 26 -1.34 -13.15 -6.57
C ILE A 26 -0.44 -12.05 -7.17
N GLY A 27 -0.90 -11.42 -8.26
CA GLY A 27 -0.16 -10.40 -9.01
C GLY A 27 -0.16 -9.01 -8.38
N ALA A 28 -0.96 -8.75 -7.34
CA ALA A 28 -1.04 -7.46 -6.65
C ALA A 28 0.29 -6.96 -6.03
N SER A 29 1.33 -7.81 -6.00
CA SER A 29 2.69 -7.42 -5.61
C SER A 29 3.55 -6.87 -6.76
N SER A 30 3.07 -6.90 -8.01
CA SER A 30 3.88 -6.68 -9.23
C SER A 30 3.38 -5.52 -10.11
N GLY A 31 3.33 -4.30 -9.55
CA GLY A 31 3.19 -3.04 -10.30
C GLY A 31 1.86 -2.82 -11.03
N ALA A 32 1.57 -1.55 -11.37
CA ALA A 32 0.27 -1.14 -11.95
C ALA A 32 -0.06 -1.78 -13.32
N GLY A 33 0.95 -2.26 -14.06
CA GLY A 33 0.77 -2.83 -15.40
C GLY A 33 0.09 -4.21 -15.42
N THR A 34 0.31 -5.05 -14.41
CA THR A 34 -0.28 -6.40 -14.33
C THR A 34 -1.77 -6.36 -13.99
N PHE A 35 -2.19 -5.37 -13.21
CA PHE A 35 -3.60 -5.15 -12.87
C PHE A 35 -4.44 -4.82 -14.12
N LEU A 36 -3.97 -3.90 -14.96
CA LEU A 36 -4.65 -3.48 -16.19
C LEU A 36 -4.75 -4.61 -17.20
N GLY A 37 -3.70 -5.41 -17.38
CA GLY A 37 -3.72 -6.59 -18.23
C GLY A 37 -4.73 -7.64 -17.76
N SER A 38 -4.80 -7.89 -16.45
CA SER A 38 -5.77 -8.84 -15.88
C SER A 38 -7.21 -8.34 -16.00
N LEU A 39 -7.45 -7.04 -15.82
CA LEU A 39 -8.77 -6.43 -16.00
C LEU A 39 -9.26 -6.52 -17.45
N VAL A 40 -8.39 -6.25 -18.42
CA VAL A 40 -8.73 -6.35 -19.85
C VAL A 40 -9.03 -7.79 -20.24
N LEU A 41 -8.24 -8.76 -19.78
CA LEU A 41 -8.49 -10.18 -20.01
C LEU A 41 -9.82 -10.63 -19.39
N TRP A 42 -10.15 -10.14 -18.19
CA TRP A 42 -11.42 -10.39 -17.53
C TRP A 42 -12.61 -9.85 -18.31
N LEU A 43 -12.53 -8.60 -18.76
CA LEU A 43 -13.58 -7.97 -19.55
C LEU A 43 -13.79 -8.70 -20.89
N PHE A 44 -12.72 -9.14 -21.54
CA PHE A 44 -12.80 -9.94 -22.76
C PHE A 44 -13.46 -11.31 -22.51
N ALA A 45 -13.11 -11.97 -21.41
CA ALA A 45 -13.71 -13.24 -21.02
C ALA A 45 -15.20 -13.11 -20.68
N LEU A 46 -15.57 -12.03 -19.98
CA LEU A 46 -16.95 -11.73 -19.62
C LEU A 46 -17.78 -11.36 -20.87
N ALA A 47 -17.24 -10.50 -21.73
CA ALA A 47 -17.87 -10.13 -23.00
C ALA A 47 -18.04 -11.35 -23.93
N GLY A 48 -17.02 -12.21 -24.03
CA GLY A 48 -17.10 -13.46 -24.78
C GLY A 48 -18.13 -14.42 -24.19
N GLY A 49 -18.19 -14.54 -22.86
CA GLY A 49 -19.19 -15.34 -22.15
C GLY A 49 -20.62 -14.86 -22.37
N ILE A 50 -20.84 -13.53 -22.35
CA ILE A 50 -22.14 -12.93 -22.65
C ILE A 50 -22.49 -13.11 -24.13
N ALA A 51 -21.56 -12.85 -25.05
CA ALA A 51 -21.82 -12.99 -26.49
C ALA A 51 -22.16 -14.43 -26.89
N LEU A 52 -21.52 -15.43 -26.28
CA LEU A 52 -21.80 -16.84 -26.53
C LEU A 52 -23.09 -17.32 -25.86
N SER A 53 -23.54 -16.69 -24.77
CA SER A 53 -24.79 -17.04 -24.07
C SER A 53 -26.01 -16.23 -24.54
N ALA A 54 -25.80 -15.06 -25.15
CA ALA A 54 -26.86 -14.17 -25.63
C ALA A 54 -27.89 -14.83 -26.57
N PRO A 55 -27.52 -15.72 -27.51
CA PRO A 55 -28.50 -16.38 -28.37
C PRO A 55 -29.51 -17.25 -27.61
N ALA A 56 -29.18 -17.71 -26.40
CA ALA A 56 -30.07 -18.52 -25.59
C ALA A 56 -31.04 -17.72 -24.71
N PHE A 57 -30.75 -16.44 -24.48
CA PHE A 57 -31.65 -15.53 -23.75
C PHE A 57 -32.55 -14.73 -24.68
N LEU A 58 -32.06 -14.38 -25.87
CA LEU A 58 -32.79 -13.54 -26.83
C LEU A 58 -33.80 -14.30 -27.68
N ASN A 59 -33.75 -15.63 -27.69
CA ASN A 59 -34.72 -16.47 -28.39
C ASN A 59 -35.20 -17.60 -27.46
N PRO A 60 -35.98 -17.27 -26.40
CA PRO A 60 -36.56 -18.29 -25.54
C PRO A 60 -37.48 -19.17 -26.41
N PRO A 61 -37.36 -20.51 -26.36
CA PRO A 61 -38.29 -21.37 -27.07
C PRO A 61 -39.71 -21.10 -26.57
N ASP A 62 -40.65 -20.89 -27.49
CA ASP A 62 -42.04 -20.45 -27.25
C ASP A 62 -42.91 -21.46 -26.48
N ASP A 63 -42.33 -22.57 -26.02
CA ASP A 63 -43.03 -23.66 -25.40
C ASP A 63 -43.12 -23.46 -23.86
N ASN A 64 -44.12 -22.66 -23.46
CA ASN A 64 -44.80 -22.70 -22.16
C ASN A 64 -43.93 -22.87 -20.90
N GLY A 65 -43.46 -21.75 -20.33
CA GLY A 65 -43.38 -21.52 -18.86
C GLY A 65 -42.69 -22.57 -17.97
N GLY A 66 -41.97 -23.52 -18.56
CA GLY A 66 -41.36 -24.62 -17.85
C GLY A 66 -40.16 -24.13 -17.09
N VAL A 67 -40.31 -24.00 -15.77
CA VAL A 67 -39.20 -23.94 -14.82
C VAL A 67 -38.11 -24.91 -15.29
N TRP A 68 -36.88 -24.40 -15.42
CA TRP A 68 -35.72 -25.04 -16.03
C TRP A 68 -35.27 -26.32 -15.30
N TYR A 69 -36.11 -27.36 -15.29
CA TYR A 69 -35.75 -28.67 -14.76
C TYR A 69 -35.00 -29.42 -15.87
N PHE A 70 -33.67 -29.38 -15.81
CA PHE A 70 -32.83 -30.30 -16.57
C PHE A 70 -33.34 -31.73 -16.30
N ARG A 71 -33.76 -32.46 -17.34
CA ARG A 71 -34.03 -33.92 -17.28
C ARG A 71 -32.73 -34.73 -17.12
N LEU A 72 -31.84 -34.31 -16.24
CA LEU A 72 -30.76 -35.16 -15.76
C LEU A 72 -31.40 -36.21 -14.85
N PRO A 73 -31.02 -37.49 -14.96
CA PRO A 73 -31.46 -38.49 -13.99
C PRO A 73 -31.13 -37.97 -12.58
N LEU A 74 -32.09 -38.05 -11.68
CA LEU A 74 -32.02 -37.56 -10.30
C LEU A 74 -30.69 -37.88 -9.58
N PRO A 75 -30.10 -39.09 -9.71
CA PRO A 75 -28.79 -39.38 -9.10
C PRO A 75 -27.64 -38.53 -9.67
N LEU A 76 -27.65 -38.23 -10.98
CA LEU A 76 -26.61 -37.41 -11.61
C LEU A 76 -26.72 -35.94 -11.18
N TRP A 77 -27.93 -35.42 -11.02
CA TRP A 77 -28.13 -34.06 -10.51
C TRP A 77 -27.66 -33.92 -9.07
N MET A 78 -27.97 -34.90 -8.19
CA MET A 78 -27.46 -34.93 -6.82
C MET A 78 -25.93 -35.03 -6.79
N PHE A 79 -25.33 -35.85 -7.65
CA PHE A 79 -23.87 -35.98 -7.75
C PHE A 79 -23.20 -34.64 -8.09
N LEU A 80 -23.74 -33.91 -9.07
CA LEU A 80 -23.21 -32.60 -9.45
C LEU A 80 -23.35 -31.56 -8.32
N MET A 81 -24.47 -31.58 -7.58
CA MET A 81 -24.64 -30.74 -6.39
C MET A 81 -23.64 -31.09 -5.29
N MET A 82 -23.42 -32.38 -5.02
CA MET A 82 -22.39 -32.82 -4.06
C MET A 82 -21.00 -32.39 -4.49
N MET A 83 -20.63 -32.57 -5.75
CA MET A 83 -19.32 -32.18 -6.27
C MET A 83 -19.10 -30.66 -6.13
N LYS A 84 -20.14 -29.85 -6.40
CA LYS A 84 -20.11 -28.40 -6.22
C LYS A 84 -19.99 -28.02 -4.74
N LEU A 85 -20.73 -28.68 -3.85
CA LEU A 85 -20.65 -28.45 -2.40
C LEU A 85 -19.26 -28.81 -1.86
N MET A 86 -18.69 -29.93 -2.29
CA MET A 86 -17.37 -30.39 -1.85
C MET A 86 -16.26 -29.47 -2.35
N SER A 87 -16.38 -28.95 -3.59
CA SER A 87 -15.50 -27.91 -4.12
C SER A 87 -15.60 -26.60 -3.33
N TRP A 88 -16.82 -26.19 -2.96
CA TRP A 88 -17.04 -24.98 -2.14
C TRP A 88 -16.43 -25.12 -0.74
N ILE A 89 -16.61 -26.27 -0.08
CA ILE A 89 -16.02 -26.55 1.23
C ILE A 89 -14.49 -26.56 1.14
N GLY A 90 -13.92 -27.23 0.13
CA GLY A 90 -12.48 -27.24 -0.10
C GLY A 90 -11.91 -25.84 -0.30
N PHE A 91 -12.63 -24.98 -1.03
CA PHE A 91 -12.26 -23.58 -1.20
C PHE A 91 -12.25 -22.80 0.13
N GLN A 92 -13.26 -22.96 0.98
CA GLN A 92 -13.32 -22.31 2.29
C GLN A 92 -12.16 -22.73 3.20
N VAL A 93 -11.80 -24.02 3.20
CA VAL A 93 -10.65 -24.53 3.96
C VAL A 93 -9.34 -23.93 3.45
N LEU A 94 -9.15 -23.89 2.12
CA LEU A 94 -7.97 -23.28 1.51
C LEU A 94 -7.87 -21.79 1.83
N LEU A 95 -8.98 -21.05 1.77
CA LEU A 95 -9.07 -19.63 2.11
C LEU A 95 -8.72 -19.40 3.59
N GLY A 96 -9.26 -20.22 4.50
CA GLY A 96 -8.95 -20.15 5.92
C GLY A 96 -7.46 -20.41 6.21
N ALA A 97 -6.88 -21.43 5.59
CA ALA A 97 -5.44 -21.72 5.70
C ALA A 97 -4.59 -20.57 5.16
N TRP A 98 -4.99 -19.97 4.04
CA TRP A 98 -4.30 -18.83 3.45
C TRP A 98 -4.34 -17.59 4.37
N ILE A 99 -5.50 -17.23 4.93
CA ILE A 99 -5.62 -16.13 5.91
C ILE A 99 -4.73 -16.38 7.13
N LEU A 100 -4.66 -17.62 7.63
CA LEU A 100 -3.81 -17.99 8.75
C LEU A 100 -2.32 -17.75 8.44
N ILE A 101 -1.87 -18.15 7.25
CA ILE A 101 -0.48 -17.93 6.79
C ILE A 101 -0.16 -16.44 6.75
N PHE A 102 -1.07 -15.62 6.20
CA PHE A 102 -0.89 -14.18 6.13
C PHE A 102 -0.80 -13.54 7.52
N LYS A 103 -1.66 -13.95 8.45
CA LYS A 103 -1.65 -13.44 9.82
C LYS A 103 -0.35 -13.79 10.55
N VAL A 104 0.11 -15.04 10.41
CA VAL A 104 1.40 -15.49 10.97
C VAL A 104 2.57 -14.72 10.38
N ARG A 105 2.52 -14.38 9.08
CA ARG A 105 3.56 -13.58 8.44
C ARG A 105 3.56 -12.14 8.95
N ASP A 106 2.39 -11.52 9.08
CA ASP A 106 2.24 -10.16 9.59
C ASP A 106 2.74 -10.05 11.04
N ASP A 107 2.37 -11.01 11.90
CA ASP A 107 2.87 -11.10 13.28
C ASP A 107 4.41 -11.19 13.34
N ARG A 108 5.04 -11.90 12.40
CA ARG A 108 6.50 -11.98 12.31
C ARG A 108 7.13 -10.67 11.86
N GLN A 109 6.46 -9.89 11.00
CA GLN A 109 6.96 -8.58 10.56
C GLN A 109 6.86 -7.56 11.69
N ASN A 110 5.72 -7.53 12.40
CA ASN A 110 5.49 -6.63 13.52
C ASN A 110 6.45 -6.87 14.70
N LYS A 111 6.82 -8.14 14.95
CA LYS A 111 7.81 -8.49 16.00
C LYS A 111 9.27 -8.23 15.61
N ARG A 112 9.57 -8.05 14.33
CA ARG A 112 10.94 -7.79 13.83
C ARG A 112 11.28 -6.33 13.68
N LEU A 113 10.29 -5.44 13.73
CA LEU A 113 10.53 -4.01 13.72
C LEU A 113 10.89 -3.58 15.15
N PRO A 114 12.14 -3.14 15.41
CA PRO A 114 12.42 -2.47 16.68
C PRO A 114 11.48 -1.28 16.76
N ALA A 115 10.64 -1.27 17.79
CA ALA A 115 9.75 -0.16 18.06
C ALA A 115 10.62 1.06 18.35
N PHE A 116 10.88 1.89 17.34
CA PHE A 116 11.48 3.22 17.49
C PHE A 116 10.57 4.18 18.28
N SER A 117 9.52 3.66 18.92
CA SER A 117 8.45 4.39 19.60
C SER A 117 8.76 4.71 21.06
N ASN A 118 10.02 4.81 21.45
CA ASN A 118 10.41 5.45 22.71
C ASN A 118 11.83 5.98 22.57
N GLY A 119 11.95 7.30 22.40
CA GLY A 119 13.15 8.06 22.76
C GLY A 119 13.37 8.03 24.27
N ALA A 120 13.48 6.83 24.85
CA ALA A 120 14.03 6.66 26.18
C ALA A 120 15.50 7.04 26.09
N GLN A 121 15.83 8.13 26.77
CA GLN A 121 17.16 8.49 27.25
C GLN A 121 18.03 7.24 27.41
N GLN A 122 19.12 7.14 26.64
CA GLN A 122 20.20 6.22 26.97
C GLN A 122 20.85 6.72 28.28
N PRO A 123 20.77 6.00 29.40
CA PRO A 123 21.59 6.30 30.56
C PRO A 123 22.95 5.65 30.30
N GLY A 124 23.97 6.48 30.06
CA GLY A 124 25.37 6.07 30.17
C GLY A 124 25.94 5.28 28.98
N ALA A 125 26.26 5.99 27.90
CA ALA A 125 27.45 5.63 27.11
C ALA A 125 28.55 6.62 27.49
N GLN A 126 29.57 6.11 28.20
CA GLN A 126 30.81 6.83 28.49
C GLN A 126 31.40 7.34 27.17
N GLN A 127 31.54 8.66 27.04
CA GLN A 127 32.27 9.27 25.95
C GLN A 127 33.71 8.72 25.97
N PRO A 128 34.23 8.17 24.85
CA PRO A 128 35.64 7.82 24.77
C PRO A 128 36.48 9.09 24.96
N PRO A 129 37.58 9.03 25.74
CA PRO A 129 38.41 10.18 25.97
C PRO A 129 38.97 10.66 24.63
N PHE A 130 38.69 11.93 24.35
CA PHE A 130 39.14 12.67 23.18
C PHE A 130 40.60 12.36 22.87
N ALA A 131 40.84 11.57 21.82
CA ALA A 131 42.14 11.54 21.18
C ALA A 131 42.46 12.97 20.74
N GLN A 132 43.63 13.44 21.15
CA GLN A 132 44.14 14.78 20.97
C GLN A 132 44.02 15.19 19.49
N GLN A 133 43.15 16.14 19.18
CA GLN A 133 43.15 16.80 17.88
C GLN A 133 44.44 17.61 17.75
N PRO A 134 45.15 17.56 16.60
CA PRO A 134 46.35 18.36 16.37
C PRO A 134 46.02 19.87 16.43
N PRO A 135 46.98 20.70 16.86
CA PRO A 135 46.75 22.12 17.09
C PRO A 135 46.33 22.82 15.80
N VAL A 136 45.19 23.50 15.89
CA VAL A 136 44.65 24.37 14.85
C VAL A 136 45.65 25.49 14.58
N ALA A 137 46.20 25.52 13.37
CA ALA A 137 47.01 26.65 12.92
C ALA A 137 46.17 27.93 13.00
N GLN A 138 46.78 28.97 13.56
CA GLN A 138 46.19 30.27 13.87
C GLN A 138 45.54 30.91 12.63
N GLN A 139 44.22 31.07 12.66
CA GLN A 139 43.52 31.98 11.74
C GLN A 139 43.79 33.43 12.20
N PRO A 140 44.08 34.37 11.27
CA PRO A 140 44.37 35.77 11.61
C PRO A 140 43.14 36.49 12.20
N PRO A 141 43.34 37.45 13.12
CA PRO A 141 42.25 38.10 13.84
C PRO A 141 41.46 39.03 12.90
N PHE A 142 40.17 38.75 12.78
CA PHE A 142 39.20 39.66 12.17
C PHE A 142 39.11 40.94 13.00
N ALA A 143 39.08 42.07 12.31
CA ALA A 143 39.07 43.40 12.87
C ALA A 143 37.95 43.62 13.90
N GLN A 144 38.32 44.34 14.97
CA GLN A 144 37.44 44.78 16.04
C GLN A 144 36.33 45.68 15.48
N GLN A 145 35.07 45.26 15.58
CA GLN A 145 33.92 46.16 15.44
C GLN A 145 33.67 46.86 16.80
N PRO A 146 33.25 48.14 16.84
CA PRO A 146 33.14 48.91 18.08
C PRO A 146 32.04 48.35 19.01
N GLN A 147 32.43 48.01 20.24
CA GLN A 147 31.52 47.69 21.32
C GLN A 147 30.73 48.95 21.73
N PHE A 148 29.44 49.00 21.42
CA PHE A 148 28.53 49.95 22.04
C PHE A 148 28.27 49.51 23.49
N ALA A 149 28.56 50.40 24.44
CA ALA A 149 28.40 50.19 25.88
C ALA A 149 26.93 50.07 26.29
N PRO A 150 26.56 49.17 27.23
CA PRO A 150 25.26 49.22 27.88
C PRO A 150 25.34 50.09 29.16
N GLY A 151 24.54 51.16 29.19
CA GLY A 151 24.15 51.83 30.44
C GLY A 151 23.12 51.00 31.23
N PRO A 152 22.79 51.39 32.47
CA PRO A 152 21.98 50.56 33.36
C PRO A 152 20.47 50.82 33.20
N GLN A 153 19.70 49.81 32.80
CA GLN A 153 18.24 49.75 33.03
C GLN A 153 17.80 48.32 33.40
N PRO A 154 17.22 48.10 34.59
CA PRO A 154 16.48 46.89 34.93
C PRO A 154 15.06 47.00 34.37
N GLY A 155 14.82 46.35 33.24
CA GLY A 155 13.50 46.23 32.61
C GLY A 155 13.36 44.84 31.99
N ALA A 156 12.19 44.22 32.16
CA ALA A 156 11.86 42.86 31.75
C ALA A 156 12.45 42.50 30.37
N GLY A 157 13.30 41.48 30.34
CA GLY A 157 13.93 41.00 29.10
C GLY A 157 12.90 40.50 28.09
N PRO A 158 13.22 40.52 26.78
CA PRO A 158 12.36 39.94 25.75
C PRO A 158 12.08 38.48 26.09
N GLN A 159 10.80 38.19 26.29
CA GLN A 159 10.30 36.83 26.41
C GLN A 159 10.82 36.02 25.21
N PRO A 160 11.45 34.85 25.41
CA PRO A 160 11.93 34.05 24.29
C PRO A 160 10.77 33.79 23.32
N PRO A 161 11.00 33.91 22.00
CA PRO A 161 9.93 33.70 21.02
C PRO A 161 9.30 32.32 21.26
N PRO A 162 7.97 32.20 21.09
CA PRO A 162 7.28 30.93 21.27
C PRO A 162 8.00 29.85 20.45
N ALA A 163 8.34 28.74 21.11
CA ALA A 163 9.00 27.61 20.49
C ALA A 163 8.18 27.21 19.26
N GLY A 164 8.77 27.39 18.08
CA GLY A 164 8.15 26.99 16.82
C GLY A 164 7.83 25.49 16.83
N PRO A 165 7.01 25.02 15.87
CA PRO A 165 6.77 23.60 15.72
C PRO A 165 8.10 22.84 15.63
N PRO A 166 8.21 21.66 16.26
CA PRO A 166 9.44 20.88 16.28
C PRO A 166 9.87 20.51 14.85
N ALA A 167 11.17 20.20 14.71
CA ALA A 167 11.74 19.86 13.41
C ALA A 167 10.96 18.69 12.76
N SER A 168 10.41 18.92 11.58
CA SER A 168 9.46 18.00 10.94
C SER A 168 9.33 18.26 9.43
N TRP A 169 8.81 17.25 8.72
CA TRP A 169 8.41 17.40 7.32
C TRP A 169 7.06 18.11 7.23
N GLN A 170 7.03 19.23 6.53
CA GLN A 170 5.81 20.01 6.30
C GLN A 170 5.62 20.28 4.81
N ALA A 171 4.41 20.70 4.42
CA ALA A 171 4.11 21.03 3.02
C ALA A 171 5.04 22.14 2.53
N ASP A 172 5.62 21.97 1.34
CA ASP A 172 6.58 22.93 0.79
C ASP A 172 5.86 24.25 0.44
N PRO A 173 6.20 25.38 1.09
CA PRO A 173 5.57 26.67 0.79
C PRO A 173 5.88 27.15 -0.64
N THR A 174 6.92 26.63 -1.30
CA THR A 174 7.24 26.97 -2.69
C THR A 174 6.41 26.18 -3.71
N GLY A 175 5.75 25.10 -3.28
CA GLY A 175 4.93 24.24 -4.14
C GLY A 175 5.71 23.38 -5.15
N ARG A 176 7.06 23.38 -5.11
CA ARG A 176 7.90 22.63 -6.06
C ARG A 176 8.09 21.16 -5.65
N PHE A 177 8.07 20.90 -4.34
CA PHE A 177 8.12 19.55 -3.77
C PHE A 177 6.88 19.27 -2.92
N ARG A 178 6.60 17.99 -2.61
CA ARG A 178 5.48 17.64 -1.73
C ARG A 178 5.73 18.08 -0.29
N HIS A 179 6.96 17.91 0.21
CA HIS A 179 7.35 18.30 1.55
C HIS A 179 8.73 18.95 1.58
N ARG A 180 8.93 19.87 2.53
CA ARG A 180 10.21 20.48 2.88
C ARG A 180 10.47 20.31 4.37
N TRP A 181 11.73 20.16 4.75
CA TRP A 181 12.10 20.00 6.15
C TRP A 181 12.17 21.35 6.86
N TRP A 182 11.42 21.48 7.94
CA TRP A 182 11.48 22.56 8.91
C TRP A 182 12.43 22.16 10.04
N ASP A 183 13.42 22.98 10.37
CA ASP A 183 14.40 22.67 11.44
C ASP A 183 13.97 23.13 12.85
N GLY A 184 12.79 23.75 12.95
CA GLY A 184 12.30 24.37 14.19
C GLY A 184 12.37 25.90 14.16
N ALA A 185 13.19 26.48 13.30
CA ALA A 185 13.38 27.93 13.17
C ALA A 185 13.25 28.43 11.72
N ARG A 186 13.62 27.61 10.74
CA ARG A 186 13.60 27.93 9.31
C ARG A 186 13.36 26.69 8.44
N TRP A 187 12.97 26.95 7.20
CA TRP A 187 12.97 25.95 6.14
C TRP A 187 14.40 25.64 5.72
N THR A 188 14.70 24.36 5.51
CA THR A 188 15.99 23.90 5.00
C THR A 188 15.89 23.48 3.53
N ASP A 189 17.03 23.19 2.92
CA ASP A 189 17.11 22.75 1.52
C ASP A 189 16.71 21.28 1.35
N ARG A 190 16.40 20.56 2.45
CA ARG A 190 15.95 19.16 2.38
C ARG A 190 14.49 19.10 1.95
N VAL A 191 14.22 18.38 0.87
CA VAL A 191 12.89 18.25 0.26
C VAL A 191 12.56 16.78 0.00
N ALA A 192 11.27 16.44 -0.08
CA ALA A 192 10.80 15.08 -0.32
C ALA A 192 9.61 15.03 -1.29
N ASN A 193 9.66 14.09 -2.25
CA ASN A 193 8.58 13.76 -3.18
C ASN A 193 8.14 12.30 -2.97
N GLY A 194 7.28 12.07 -1.97
CA GLY A 194 6.89 10.71 -1.58
C GLY A 194 8.01 10.04 -0.78
N THR A 195 8.60 8.98 -1.32
CA THR A 195 9.67 8.21 -0.65
C THR A 195 11.08 8.72 -0.96
N THR A 196 11.24 9.58 -1.96
CA THR A 196 12.55 10.13 -2.34
C THR A 196 12.83 11.44 -1.62
N GLN A 197 13.92 11.47 -0.85
CA GLN A 197 14.48 12.69 -0.24
C GLN A 197 15.63 13.20 -1.12
N THR A 198 15.67 14.50 -1.34
CA THR A 198 16.76 15.17 -2.09
C THR A 198 17.05 16.54 -1.47
N THR A 199 18.13 17.17 -1.92
CA THR A 199 18.43 18.57 -1.63
C THR A 199 17.93 19.41 -2.78
N ASP A 200 17.31 20.53 -2.46
CA ASP A 200 16.88 21.56 -3.40
C ASP A 200 18.11 22.18 -4.10
N PRO A 201 18.22 22.12 -5.43
CA PRO A 201 19.41 22.59 -6.14
C PRO A 201 19.45 24.11 -6.39
N LEU A 202 18.48 24.87 -5.84
CA LEU A 202 18.29 26.30 -6.11
C LEU A 202 18.50 27.16 -4.86
#